data_AF-A0A2U3LHT3-F1
#
_entry.id   AF-A0A2U3LHT3-F1
#
_cell.length_a   1.000
_cell.length_b   1.000
_cell.length_c   1.000
_cell.angle_alpha   90.00
_cell.angle_beta   90.00
_cell.angle_gamma   90.00
#
_symmetry.space_group_name_H-M   'P 1'
#
loop_
_entity.id
_entity.type
_entity.pdbx_description
1 polymer ?
#
loop_
_entity_poly.entity_id
_entity_poly.type
_entity_poly.pdbx_seq_one_letter_code
_entity_poly.pdbx_strand_id
1 'polypeptide(L)'
;MSPSGSSAASPQPSSDGRSAEVERQEWIYRGAAGFVAVLLLWLFYYNQDNGTALLFLAPLIVGAVTVALRLPGVSNAVNSIENRLRAGSAKASGRQGKFARFFQRPFYGSCLAIWRWTRRISDVHLRAGVRVTALIFVCAIAFALLAMAAYIIVAIVVFMIVLAIIGWVLSLSGNSRPGTVRGVTRYTTDWIGRPKQEHFDNAGHKVAESKPETNWLGQTKLVTKDGAGNVIGESKLETDLLGRPKIVHKDAEGIVTGESKPRTDWVGKPKTVHTDPDGNATGESREETDLLGRRKTVHYEK
;
A
#
# COMPACT_ATOMS: atom_id res chain seq x y z
N MET A 1 74.55 33.03 67.18
CA MET A 1 74.23 34.05 66.15
C MET A 1 74.58 33.45 64.79
N SER A 2 73.54 33.17 64.00
CA SER A 2 73.59 32.93 62.54
C SER A 2 74.16 34.17 61.82
N PRO A 3 74.58 34.12 60.51
CA PRO A 3 74.09 33.16 59.53
C PRO A 3 75.10 32.55 58.54
N SER A 4 74.72 31.33 58.16
CA SER A 4 75.03 30.57 56.97
C SER A 4 74.70 31.31 55.67
N GLY A 5 75.64 31.33 54.73
CA GLY A 5 75.41 31.76 53.35
C GLY A 5 74.56 30.76 52.57
N SER A 6 73.44 31.23 52.02
CA SER A 6 72.58 30.52 51.08
C SER A 6 72.91 30.98 49.68
N SER A 7 73.44 30.08 48.84
CA SER A 7 73.67 30.32 47.42
C SER A 7 72.38 29.98 46.66
N ALA A 8 71.71 31.01 46.16
CA ALA A 8 70.48 30.86 45.38
C ALA A 8 70.81 30.45 43.94
N ALA A 9 70.40 29.24 43.56
CA ALA A 9 70.40 28.80 42.17
C ALA A 9 69.28 29.50 41.39
N SER A 10 69.62 30.11 40.26
CA SER A 10 68.69 30.78 39.35
C SER A 10 67.70 29.78 38.72
N PRO A 11 66.41 30.15 38.50
CA PRO A 11 65.45 29.29 37.85
C PRO A 11 65.78 29.14 36.36
N GLN A 12 66.00 27.92 35.88
CA GLN A 12 66.06 27.67 34.44
C GLN A 12 64.65 27.81 33.82
N PRO A 13 64.53 28.49 32.66
CA PRO A 13 63.26 28.62 31.97
C PRO A 13 62.78 27.26 31.41
N SER A 14 61.53 26.93 31.72
CA SER A 14 60.83 25.69 31.36
C SER A 14 60.85 25.40 29.86
N SER A 15 61.52 24.30 29.48
CA SER A 15 61.56 23.74 28.13
C SER A 15 60.24 23.12 27.65
N ASP A 16 59.26 22.93 28.55
CA ASP A 16 57.99 22.24 28.26
C ASP A 16 57.02 23.03 27.38
N GLY A 17 57.10 24.37 27.35
CA GLY A 17 56.23 25.16 26.47
C GLY A 17 56.57 24.98 24.98
N ARG A 18 57.86 24.75 24.67
CA ARG A 18 58.35 24.68 23.29
C ARG A 18 58.01 23.36 22.60
N SER A 19 57.91 22.26 23.35
CA SER A 19 57.52 20.95 22.82
C SER A 19 56.03 20.90 22.48
N ALA A 20 55.18 21.49 23.32
CA ALA A 20 53.74 21.57 23.09
C ALA A 20 53.38 22.42 21.85
N GLU A 21 54.08 23.53 21.62
CA GLU A 21 53.87 24.38 20.44
C GLU A 21 54.24 23.67 19.13
N VAL A 22 55.34 22.92 19.13
CA VAL A 22 55.83 22.15 17.97
C VAL A 22 54.89 20.99 17.67
N GLU A 23 54.41 20.28 18.70
CA GLU A 23 53.44 19.20 18.54
C GLU A 23 52.09 19.73 18.00
N ARG A 24 51.68 20.93 18.42
CA ARG A 24 50.48 21.62 17.94
C ARG A 24 50.60 22.10 16.49
N GLN A 25 51.76 22.64 16.10
CA GLN A 25 52.03 23.03 14.72
C GLN A 25 52.07 21.82 13.78
N GLU A 26 52.74 20.75 14.18
CA GLU A 26 52.81 19.51 13.39
C GLU A 26 51.41 18.89 13.18
N TRP A 27 50.53 19.02 14.18
CA TRP A 27 49.13 18.66 14.08
C TRP A 27 48.35 19.45 13.02
N ILE A 28 48.56 20.77 12.97
CA ILE A 28 47.89 21.67 12.02
C ILE A 28 48.37 21.36 10.60
N TYR A 29 49.67 21.15 10.40
CA TYR A 29 50.22 20.81 9.09
C TYR A 29 49.77 19.43 8.59
N ARG A 30 49.74 18.42 9.45
CA ARG A 30 49.24 17.08 9.08
C ARG A 30 47.73 17.07 8.83
N GLY A 31 46.96 17.84 9.61
CA GLY A 31 45.53 18.06 9.40
C GLY A 31 45.23 18.77 8.07
N ALA A 32 45.97 19.84 7.79
CA ALA A 32 45.86 20.58 6.54
C ALA A 32 46.27 19.73 5.33
N ALA A 33 47.36 18.96 5.43
CA ALA A 33 47.80 18.08 4.35
C ALA A 33 46.78 16.97 4.04
N GLY A 34 46.19 16.38 5.09
CA GLY A 34 45.10 15.41 4.95
C GLY A 34 43.88 16.02 4.29
N PHE A 35 43.45 17.21 4.73
CA PHE A 35 42.31 17.92 4.15
C PHE A 35 42.54 18.29 2.68
N VAL A 36 43.72 18.78 2.34
CA VAL A 36 44.11 19.11 0.96
C VAL A 36 44.13 17.85 0.08
N ALA A 37 44.66 16.73 0.59
CA ALA A 37 44.63 15.46 -0.14
C ALA A 37 43.18 15.00 -0.41
N VAL A 38 42.28 15.09 0.58
CA VAL A 38 40.85 14.77 0.40
C VAL A 38 40.19 15.68 -0.62
N LEU A 39 40.47 16.98 -0.57
CA LEU A 39 39.86 17.99 -1.43
C LEU A 39 40.33 17.86 -2.89
N LEU A 40 41.61 17.51 -3.10
CA LEU A 40 42.15 17.19 -4.42
C LEU A 40 41.57 15.88 -4.98
N LEU A 41 41.44 14.84 -4.15
CA LEU A 41 40.79 13.57 -4.54
C LEU A 41 39.32 13.79 -4.87
N TRP A 42 38.64 14.66 -4.12
CA TRP A 42 37.26 15.06 -4.36
C TRP A 42 37.10 15.81 -5.69
N LEU A 43 37.94 16.81 -5.97
CA LEU A 43 37.93 17.56 -7.23
C LEU A 43 38.23 16.66 -8.44
N PHE A 44 39.19 15.75 -8.30
CA PHE A 44 39.59 14.85 -9.40
C PHE A 44 38.47 13.86 -9.77
N TYR A 45 37.83 13.25 -8.78
CA TYR A 45 36.75 12.28 -9.02
C TYR A 45 35.39 12.92 -9.36
N TYR A 46 35.11 14.13 -8.87
CA TYR A 46 33.91 14.88 -9.23
C TYR A 46 33.87 15.18 -10.73
N ASN A 47 35.02 15.44 -11.33
CA ASN A 47 35.14 15.79 -12.75
C ASN A 47 35.03 14.58 -13.70
N GLN A 48 35.21 13.35 -13.21
CA GLN A 48 35.35 12.17 -14.08
C GLN A 48 34.09 11.26 -14.14
N ASP A 49 33.32 11.13 -13.05
CA ASP A 49 32.21 10.14 -12.94
C ASP A 49 30.91 10.68 -12.32
N ASN A 50 30.58 11.97 -12.49
CA ASN A 50 29.38 12.60 -11.89
C ASN A 50 29.28 12.44 -10.35
N GLY A 51 30.39 12.20 -9.66
CA GLY A 51 30.48 12.17 -8.19
C GLY A 51 29.93 10.92 -7.48
N THR A 52 29.37 9.94 -8.20
CA THR A 52 28.82 8.71 -7.57
C THR A 52 29.90 7.76 -7.07
N ALA A 53 31.02 7.64 -7.80
CA ALA A 53 32.19 6.87 -7.36
C ALA A 53 32.79 7.39 -6.04
N LEU A 54 32.65 8.69 -5.79
CA LEU A 54 33.16 9.37 -4.60
C LEU A 54 32.43 8.95 -3.31
N LEU A 55 31.13 8.61 -3.41
CA LEU A 55 30.37 8.07 -2.28
C LEU A 55 30.89 6.70 -1.83
N PHE A 56 31.39 5.88 -2.76
CA PHE A 56 31.99 4.58 -2.44
C PHE A 56 33.42 4.70 -1.90
N LEU A 57 34.14 5.76 -2.27
CA LEU A 57 35.50 6.04 -1.80
C LEU A 57 35.55 6.79 -0.47
N ALA A 58 34.49 7.52 -0.10
CA ALA A 58 34.40 8.28 1.14
C ALA A 58 34.78 7.47 2.42
N PRO A 59 34.34 6.22 2.61
CA PRO A 59 34.75 5.41 3.78
C PRO A 59 36.27 5.16 3.81
N LEU A 60 36.87 4.95 2.63
CA LEU A 60 38.29 4.67 2.47
C LEU A 60 39.14 5.92 2.72
N ILE A 61 38.65 7.07 2.24
CA ILE A 61 39.25 8.38 2.51
C ILE A 61 39.21 8.68 4.02
N VAL A 62 38.07 8.50 4.68
CA VAL A 62 37.94 8.71 6.13
C VAL A 62 38.88 7.79 6.90
N GLY A 63 38.99 6.52 6.49
CA GLY A 63 39.96 5.58 7.04
C GLY A 63 41.41 6.02 6.90
N ALA A 64 41.81 6.40 5.69
CA ALA A 64 43.16 6.84 5.37
C ALA A 64 43.55 8.10 6.14
N VAL A 65 42.64 9.08 6.23
CA VAL A 65 42.81 10.29 7.05
C VAL A 65 42.95 9.92 8.53
N THR A 66 42.16 8.95 9.02
CA THR A 66 42.26 8.49 10.41
C THR A 66 43.63 7.86 10.72
N VAL A 67 44.21 7.10 9.78
CA VAL A 67 45.57 6.56 9.93
C VAL A 67 46.61 7.68 9.86
N ALA A 68 46.49 8.60 8.91
CA ALA A 68 47.44 9.68 8.67
C ALA A 68 47.54 10.65 9.85
N LEU A 69 46.42 10.91 10.55
CA LEU A 69 46.40 11.82 11.70
C LEU A 69 46.99 11.21 12.99
N ARG A 70 47.20 9.88 13.06
CA ARG A 70 47.78 9.15 14.23
C ARG A 70 47.28 9.64 15.60
N LEU A 71 45.98 9.95 15.70
CA LEU A 71 45.40 10.59 16.89
C LEU A 71 45.18 9.59 18.03
N PRO A 72 45.83 9.75 19.20
CA PRO A 72 45.61 8.88 20.36
C PRO A 72 44.16 8.90 20.85
N GLY A 73 43.54 10.09 20.79
CA GLY A 73 42.13 10.30 21.15
C GLY A 73 41.16 9.54 20.23
N VAL A 74 41.46 9.46 18.93
CA VAL A 74 40.61 8.71 17.98
C VAL A 74 40.78 7.21 18.16
N SER A 75 42.01 6.71 18.40
CA SER A 75 42.21 5.29 18.72
C SER A 75 41.48 4.86 20.01
N ASN A 76 41.50 5.71 21.04
CA ASN A 76 40.77 5.44 22.28
C ASN A 76 39.26 5.48 22.08
N ALA A 77 38.75 6.46 21.32
CA ALA A 77 37.35 6.54 20.94
C ALA A 77 36.91 5.30 20.16
N VAL A 78 37.69 4.85 19.16
CA VAL A 78 37.41 3.64 18.37
C VAL A 78 37.40 2.38 19.23
N ASN A 79 38.30 2.28 20.22
CA ASN A 79 38.27 1.15 21.15
C ASN A 79 37.04 1.19 22.08
N SER A 80 36.55 2.38 22.47
CA SER A 80 35.30 2.52 23.25
C SER A 80 34.05 2.05 22.49
N ILE A 81 34.08 2.11 21.16
CA ILE A 81 32.99 1.64 20.29
C ILE A 81 32.80 0.12 20.44
N GLU A 82 33.85 -0.66 20.71
CA GLU A 82 33.72 -2.11 20.94
C GLU A 82 32.77 -2.41 22.12
N ASN A 83 32.93 -1.68 23.22
CA ASN A 83 32.10 -1.86 24.42
C ASN A 83 30.64 -1.48 24.13
N ARG A 84 30.41 -0.39 23.38
CA ARG A 84 29.07 0.01 22.94
C ARG A 84 28.42 -1.02 22.01
N LEU A 85 29.19 -1.58 21.08
CA LEU A 85 28.71 -2.62 20.16
C LEU A 85 28.36 -3.92 20.90
N ARG A 86 29.15 -4.32 21.90
CA ARG A 86 28.84 -5.49 22.74
C ARG A 86 27.58 -5.27 23.56
N ALA A 87 27.43 -4.10 24.19
CA ALA A 87 26.21 -3.75 24.91
C ALA A 87 24.98 -3.72 23.99
N GLY A 88 25.13 -3.15 22.78
CA GLY A 88 24.10 -3.15 21.74
C GLY A 88 23.72 -4.57 21.28
N SER A 89 24.72 -5.43 21.06
CA SER A 89 24.52 -6.85 20.70
C SER A 89 23.77 -7.63 21.78
N ALA A 90 24.10 -7.42 23.06
CA ALA A 90 23.42 -8.07 24.18
C ALA A 90 21.96 -7.57 24.31
N LYS A 91 21.71 -6.28 24.07
CA LYS A 91 20.36 -5.74 24.03
C LYS A 91 19.55 -6.27 22.84
N ALA A 92 20.19 -6.49 21.70
CA ALA A 92 19.57 -7.04 20.50
C ALA A 92 19.30 -8.55 20.59
N SER A 93 20.10 -9.32 21.32
CA SER A 93 19.85 -10.74 21.56
C SER A 93 18.63 -10.95 22.48
N GLY A 94 18.43 -10.08 23.48
CA GLY A 94 17.27 -10.13 24.37
C GLY A 94 15.92 -9.74 23.73
N ARG A 95 15.92 -9.11 22.54
CA ARG A 95 14.69 -8.73 21.83
C ARG A 95 14.18 -9.88 20.96
N GLN A 96 12.89 -10.22 21.08
CA GLN A 96 12.23 -11.29 20.31
C GLN A 96 11.60 -10.82 18.97
N GLY A 97 11.63 -9.52 18.64
CA GLY A 97 11.00 -9.00 17.43
C GLY A 97 11.65 -9.47 16.12
N LYS A 98 10.85 -9.58 15.03
CA LYS A 98 11.33 -9.96 13.69
C LYS A 98 12.48 -9.05 13.21
N PHE A 99 12.38 -7.73 13.44
CA PHE A 99 13.45 -6.78 13.11
C PHE A 99 14.75 -7.05 13.89
N ALA A 100 14.65 -7.39 15.17
CA ALA A 100 15.82 -7.72 15.98
C ALA A 100 16.52 -8.99 15.45
N ARG A 101 15.73 -9.99 15.05
CA ARG A 101 16.23 -11.27 14.53
C ARG A 101 16.88 -11.13 13.15
N PHE A 102 16.24 -10.42 12.21
CA PHE A 102 16.67 -10.37 10.81
C PHE A 102 17.63 -9.21 10.49
N PHE A 103 17.65 -8.14 11.29
CA PHE A 103 18.50 -6.98 11.00
C PHE A 103 19.49 -6.68 12.12
N GLN A 104 19.03 -6.53 13.37
CA GLN A 104 19.92 -6.08 14.46
C GLN A 104 20.99 -7.10 14.84
N ARG A 105 20.61 -8.37 15.03
CA ARG A 105 21.55 -9.45 15.36
C ARG A 105 22.64 -9.65 14.30
N PRO A 106 22.33 -9.78 12.99
CA PRO A 106 23.38 -9.90 11.98
C PRO A 106 24.21 -8.62 11.87
N PHE A 107 23.63 -7.43 12.00
CA PHE A 107 24.38 -6.17 11.98
C PHE A 107 25.43 -6.09 13.09
N TYR A 108 25.03 -6.28 14.35
CA TYR A 108 25.97 -6.25 15.47
C TYR A 108 26.99 -7.40 15.40
N GLY A 109 26.58 -8.56 14.90
CA GLY A 109 27.48 -9.70 14.64
C GLY A 109 28.59 -9.35 13.65
N SER A 110 28.23 -8.75 12.50
CA SER A 110 29.17 -8.29 11.47
C SER A 110 30.11 -7.21 12.00
N CYS A 111 29.59 -6.23 12.74
CA CYS A 111 30.41 -5.20 13.38
C CYS A 111 31.42 -5.81 14.37
N LEU A 112 31.02 -6.78 15.20
CA LEU A 112 31.94 -7.45 16.13
C LEU A 112 32.94 -8.38 15.42
N ALA A 113 32.58 -8.96 14.28
CA ALA A 113 33.48 -9.78 13.48
C ALA A 113 34.69 -8.97 12.98
N ILE A 114 34.47 -7.71 12.57
CA ILE A 114 35.54 -6.76 12.20
C ILE A 114 36.57 -6.63 13.33
N TRP A 115 36.12 -6.51 14.58
CA TRP A 115 37.03 -6.42 15.73
C TRP A 115 37.83 -7.68 15.97
N ARG A 116 37.26 -8.86 15.71
CA ARG A 116 37.97 -10.14 15.82
C ARG A 116 39.04 -10.27 14.73
N TRP A 117 38.74 -9.88 13.50
CA TRP A 117 39.67 -9.95 12.38
C TRP A 117 40.82 -8.94 12.50
N THR A 118 40.50 -7.70 12.86
CA THR A 118 41.50 -6.63 12.97
C THR A 118 42.42 -6.76 14.19
N ARG A 119 42.15 -7.68 15.14
CA ARG A 119 43.06 -7.95 16.28
C ARG A 119 44.45 -8.41 15.87
N ARG A 120 44.61 -9.01 14.68
CA ARG A 120 45.90 -9.54 14.19
C ARG A 120 46.90 -8.45 13.75
N ILE A 121 46.45 -7.21 13.55
CA ILE A 121 47.29 -6.10 13.05
C ILE A 121 48.08 -5.51 14.22
N SER A 122 49.41 -5.55 14.21
CA SER A 122 50.26 -5.08 15.34
C SER A 122 50.20 -3.57 15.59
N ASP A 123 50.12 -2.74 14.55
CA ASP A 123 50.07 -1.27 14.68
C ASP A 123 48.68 -0.77 15.11
N VAL A 124 48.63 0.00 16.20
CA VAL A 124 47.41 0.53 16.83
C VAL A 124 46.69 1.52 15.91
N HIS A 125 47.41 2.38 15.20
CA HIS A 125 46.79 3.44 14.39
C HIS A 125 46.26 2.89 13.07
N LEU A 126 47.00 1.97 12.44
CA LEU A 126 46.54 1.27 11.24
C LEU A 126 45.31 0.40 11.55
N ARG A 127 45.32 -0.26 12.70
CA ARG A 127 44.16 -1.02 13.20
C ARG A 127 42.93 -0.12 13.41
N ALA A 128 43.11 1.07 13.97
CA ALA A 128 42.01 2.02 14.18
C ALA A 128 41.41 2.51 12.86
N GLY A 129 42.25 2.88 11.89
CA GLY A 129 41.78 3.31 10.56
C GLY A 129 41.00 2.22 9.82
N VAL A 130 41.52 0.99 9.77
CA VAL A 130 40.84 -0.15 9.12
C VAL A 130 39.48 -0.44 9.77
N ARG A 131 39.38 -0.35 11.10
CA ARG A 131 38.11 -0.52 11.82
C ARG A 131 37.09 0.55 11.48
N VAL A 132 37.52 1.81 11.39
CA VAL A 132 36.64 2.94 11.03
C VAL A 132 36.12 2.77 9.61
N THR A 133 36.99 2.48 8.63
CA THR A 133 36.58 2.22 7.25
C THR A 133 35.57 1.08 7.17
N ALA A 134 35.88 -0.06 7.79
CA ALA A 134 35.03 -1.24 7.72
C ALA A 134 33.67 -1.01 8.39
N LEU A 135 33.63 -0.28 9.51
CA LEU A 135 32.37 0.13 10.15
C LEU A 135 31.51 1.00 9.25
N ILE A 136 32.10 2.05 8.65
CA ILE A 136 31.36 2.96 7.77
C ILE A 136 30.78 2.16 6.61
N PHE A 137 31.54 1.22 6.04
CA PHE A 137 31.09 0.37 4.94
C PHE A 137 29.93 -0.55 5.36
N VAL A 138 30.04 -1.21 6.52
CA VAL A 138 28.95 -2.06 7.05
C VAL A 138 27.71 -1.23 7.37
N CYS A 139 27.84 -0.04 7.93
CA CYS A 139 26.73 0.88 8.16
C CYS A 139 26.06 1.33 6.85
N ALA A 140 26.85 1.66 5.83
CA ALA A 140 26.34 2.06 4.51
C ALA A 140 25.55 0.93 3.85
N ILE A 141 26.09 -0.30 3.84
CA ILE A 141 25.39 -1.48 3.34
C ILE A 141 24.09 -1.71 4.12
N ALA A 142 24.13 -1.64 5.45
CA ALA A 142 22.96 -1.86 6.28
C ALA A 142 21.85 -0.83 5.99
N PHE A 143 22.21 0.45 5.81
CA PHE A 143 21.28 1.50 5.42
C PHE A 143 20.71 1.27 4.01
N ALA A 144 21.56 0.90 3.05
CA ALA A 144 21.13 0.59 1.68
C ALA A 144 20.12 -0.58 1.65
N LEU A 145 20.37 -1.64 2.44
CA LEU A 145 19.44 -2.77 2.56
C LEU A 145 18.09 -2.35 3.18
N LEU A 146 18.10 -1.46 4.18
CA LEU A 146 16.85 -0.91 4.74
C LEU A 146 16.10 -0.05 3.72
N ALA A 147 16.80 0.81 3.00
CA ALA A 147 16.21 1.65 1.95
C ALA A 147 15.60 0.79 0.84
N MET A 148 16.30 -0.25 0.38
CA MET A 148 15.79 -1.23 -0.58
C MET A 148 14.55 -1.96 -0.07
N ALA A 149 14.55 -2.41 1.19
CA ALA A 149 13.38 -3.06 1.78
C ALA A 149 12.18 -2.11 1.87
N ALA A 150 12.38 -0.85 2.26
CA ALA A 150 11.34 0.16 2.28
C ALA A 150 10.79 0.45 0.87
N TYR A 151 11.67 0.56 -0.12
CA TYR A 151 11.29 0.72 -1.53
C TYR A 151 10.40 -0.43 -2.02
N ILE A 152 10.76 -1.68 -1.71
CA ILE A 152 9.95 -2.86 -2.07
C ILE A 152 8.56 -2.78 -1.44
N ILE A 153 8.45 -2.39 -0.16
CA ILE A 153 7.15 -2.24 0.51
C ILE A 153 6.30 -1.18 -0.21
N VAL A 154 6.88 -0.02 -0.52
CA VAL A 154 6.17 1.05 -1.25
C VAL A 154 5.72 0.56 -2.63
N ALA A 155 6.58 -0.15 -3.36
CA ALA A 155 6.24 -0.70 -4.67
C ALA A 155 5.07 -1.70 -4.60
N ILE A 156 5.03 -2.57 -3.58
CA ILE A 156 3.91 -3.50 -3.36
C ILE A 156 2.62 -2.73 -3.08
N VAL A 157 2.67 -1.68 -2.24
CA VAL A 157 1.49 -0.85 -1.94
C VAL A 157 0.96 -0.18 -3.20
N VAL A 158 1.84 0.42 -4.01
CA VAL A 158 1.47 1.03 -5.30
C VAL A 158 0.84 0.00 -6.24
N PHE A 159 1.43 -1.19 -6.33
CA PHE A 159 0.88 -2.28 -7.15
C PHE A 159 -0.52 -2.70 -6.70
N MET A 160 -0.75 -2.83 -5.39
CA MET A 160 -2.08 -3.14 -4.84
C MET A 160 -3.11 -2.04 -5.16
N ILE A 161 -2.71 -0.77 -5.10
CA ILE A 161 -3.57 0.36 -5.49
C ILE A 161 -3.93 0.28 -6.98
N VAL A 162 -2.95 0.00 -7.86
CA VAL A 162 -3.19 -0.16 -9.30
C VAL A 162 -4.16 -1.31 -9.56
N LEU A 163 -4.01 -2.46 -8.90
CA LEU A 163 -4.94 -3.58 -9.03
C LEU A 163 -6.35 -3.22 -8.55
N ALA A 164 -6.48 -2.47 -7.46
CA ALA A 164 -7.77 -1.99 -6.97
C ALA A 164 -8.45 -1.05 -7.98
N ILE A 165 -7.69 -0.15 -8.61
CA ILE A 165 -8.18 0.73 -9.67
C ILE A 165 -8.62 -0.07 -10.89
N ILE A 166 -7.82 -1.05 -11.33
CA ILE A 166 -8.18 -1.92 -12.46
C ILE A 166 -9.47 -2.70 -12.14
N GLY A 167 -9.58 -3.28 -10.94
CA GLY A 167 -10.79 -3.97 -10.51
C GLY A 167 -12.01 -3.06 -10.49
N TRP A 168 -11.84 -1.81 -10.05
CA TRP A 168 -12.90 -0.81 -10.10
C TRP A 168 -13.31 -0.44 -11.54
N VAL A 169 -12.34 -0.23 -12.44
CA VAL A 169 -12.61 0.07 -13.86
C VAL A 169 -13.29 -1.11 -14.57
N LEU A 170 -12.83 -2.34 -14.32
CA LEU A 170 -13.47 -3.55 -14.85
C LEU A 170 -14.89 -3.73 -14.30
N SER A 171 -15.12 -3.37 -13.04
CA SER A 171 -16.47 -3.35 -12.44
C SER A 171 -17.39 -2.36 -13.15
N LEU A 172 -16.87 -1.20 -13.58
CA LEU A 172 -17.62 -0.25 -14.40
C LEU A 172 -17.91 -0.77 -15.82
N SER A 173 -16.99 -1.55 -16.39
CA SER A 173 -17.16 -2.15 -17.73
C SER A 173 -18.05 -3.40 -17.76
N GLY A 174 -18.35 -4.00 -16.60
CA GLY A 174 -19.27 -5.14 -16.44
C GLY A 174 -20.75 -4.76 -16.43
N ASN A 175 -21.08 -3.48 -16.65
CA ASN A 175 -22.46 -3.05 -16.85
C ASN A 175 -22.86 -3.29 -18.30
N SER A 176 -23.66 -4.33 -18.48
CA SER A 176 -24.57 -4.55 -19.61
C SER A 176 -24.98 -3.22 -20.24
N ARG A 177 -24.79 -3.07 -21.56
CA ARG A 177 -25.40 -2.00 -22.33
C ARG A 177 -26.84 -1.84 -21.85
N PRO A 178 -27.30 -0.65 -21.42
CA PRO A 178 -28.70 -0.49 -21.10
C PRO A 178 -29.47 -0.84 -22.37
N GLY A 179 -30.19 -1.97 -22.32
CA GLY A 179 -31.18 -2.28 -23.33
C GLY A 179 -32.11 -1.08 -23.47
N THR A 180 -32.64 -0.86 -24.66
CA THR A 180 -33.66 0.17 -24.85
C THR A 180 -34.77 -0.08 -23.83
N VAL A 181 -35.11 0.94 -23.05
CA VAL A 181 -36.21 0.86 -22.08
C VAL A 181 -37.47 0.57 -22.88
N ARG A 182 -38.05 -0.60 -22.68
CA ARG A 182 -39.25 -1.03 -23.40
C ARG A 182 -40.51 -0.46 -22.76
N GLY A 183 -40.50 -0.33 -21.44
CA GLY A 183 -41.62 0.22 -20.69
C GLY A 183 -41.36 0.27 -19.19
N VAL A 184 -42.30 0.90 -18.46
CA VAL A 184 -42.20 1.12 -17.02
C VAL A 184 -43.50 0.72 -16.36
N THR A 185 -43.43 -0.09 -15.30
CA THR A 185 -44.56 -0.38 -14.42
C THR A 185 -44.48 0.49 -13.17
N ARG A 186 -45.59 1.16 -12.81
CA ARG A 186 -45.74 1.90 -11.56
C ARG A 186 -46.74 1.21 -10.65
N TYR A 187 -46.40 1.12 -9.38
CA TYR A 187 -47.30 0.60 -8.34
C TYR A 187 -48.08 1.77 -7.76
N THR A 188 -49.41 1.69 -7.79
CA THR A 188 -50.30 2.72 -7.25
C THR A 188 -51.51 2.05 -6.61
N THR A 189 -52.39 2.83 -6.01
CA THR A 189 -53.66 2.35 -5.46
C THR A 189 -54.84 2.87 -6.27
N ASP A 190 -55.96 2.14 -6.25
CA ASP A 190 -57.24 2.66 -6.69
C ASP A 190 -57.83 3.62 -5.64
N TRP A 191 -58.98 4.23 -5.98
CA TRP A 191 -59.65 5.20 -5.10
C TRP A 191 -60.15 4.60 -3.77
N ILE A 192 -60.19 3.26 -3.64
CA ILE A 192 -60.57 2.51 -2.44
C ILE A 192 -59.32 1.97 -1.71
N GLY A 193 -58.12 2.33 -2.17
CA GLY A 193 -56.85 1.90 -1.56
C GLY A 193 -56.40 0.50 -1.95
N ARG A 194 -57.02 -0.15 -2.94
CA ARG A 194 -56.58 -1.47 -3.43
C ARG A 194 -55.36 -1.30 -4.33
N PRO A 195 -54.34 -2.16 -4.21
CA PRO A 195 -53.14 -2.05 -5.03
C PRO A 195 -53.44 -2.37 -6.50
N LYS A 196 -52.89 -1.56 -7.41
CA LYS A 196 -52.90 -1.77 -8.86
C LYS A 196 -51.52 -1.46 -9.45
N GLN A 197 -51.24 -2.03 -10.62
CA GLN A 197 -50.02 -1.75 -11.37
C GLN A 197 -50.39 -1.10 -12.71
N GLU A 198 -49.74 0.01 -13.05
CA GLU A 198 -49.96 0.71 -14.32
C GLU A 198 -48.73 0.56 -15.20
N HIS A 199 -48.94 0.16 -16.44
CA HIS A 199 -47.87 -0.10 -17.41
C HIS A 199 -47.82 1.04 -18.43
N PHE A 200 -46.63 1.59 -18.62
CA PHE A 200 -46.35 2.70 -19.51
C PHE A 200 -45.38 2.26 -20.62
N ASP A 201 -45.60 2.74 -21.83
CA ASP A 201 -44.66 2.59 -22.95
C ASP A 201 -43.43 3.50 -22.78
N ASN A 202 -42.46 3.39 -23.69
CA ASN A 202 -41.26 4.22 -23.71
C ASN A 202 -41.56 5.72 -23.98
N ALA A 203 -42.73 6.06 -24.51
CA ALA A 203 -43.19 7.43 -24.72
C ALA A 203 -43.91 8.01 -23.48
N GLY A 204 -44.16 7.20 -22.44
CA GLY A 204 -44.83 7.59 -21.22
C GLY A 204 -46.36 7.51 -21.28
N HIS A 205 -46.94 6.90 -22.31
CA HIS A 205 -48.38 6.64 -22.39
C HIS A 205 -48.74 5.38 -21.63
N LYS A 206 -49.86 5.43 -20.91
CA LYS A 206 -50.40 4.24 -20.22
C LYS A 206 -50.97 3.28 -21.25
N VAL A 207 -50.39 2.08 -21.33
CA VAL A 207 -50.80 1.03 -22.28
C VAL A 207 -51.64 -0.07 -21.64
N ALA A 208 -51.47 -0.31 -20.33
CA ALA A 208 -52.22 -1.34 -19.62
C ALA A 208 -52.31 -1.06 -18.12
N GLU A 209 -53.26 -1.72 -17.46
CA GLU A 209 -53.44 -1.73 -16.01
C GLU A 209 -53.65 -3.16 -15.50
N SER A 210 -52.88 -3.55 -14.49
CA SER A 210 -52.97 -4.85 -13.84
C SER A 210 -53.53 -4.76 -12.44
N LYS A 211 -54.51 -5.61 -12.12
CA LYS A 211 -55.17 -5.68 -10.81
C LYS A 211 -55.09 -7.08 -10.23
N PRO A 212 -54.87 -7.22 -8.91
CA PRO A 212 -54.98 -8.51 -8.25
C PRO A 212 -56.46 -8.88 -8.16
N GLU A 213 -56.81 -10.04 -8.69
CA GLU A 213 -58.12 -10.65 -8.57
C GLU A 213 -57.99 -11.98 -7.82
N THR A 214 -58.80 -12.16 -6.78
CA THR A 214 -58.83 -13.38 -5.99
C THR A 214 -60.04 -14.19 -6.41
N ASN A 215 -59.82 -15.45 -6.82
CA ASN A 215 -60.92 -16.36 -7.14
C ASN A 215 -61.62 -16.85 -5.87
N TRP A 216 -62.76 -17.53 -6.03
CA TRP A 216 -63.55 -18.08 -4.93
C TRP A 216 -62.79 -19.08 -4.04
N LEU A 217 -61.68 -19.64 -4.54
CA LEU A 217 -60.78 -20.55 -3.81
C LEU A 217 -59.65 -19.82 -3.06
N GLY A 218 -59.67 -18.48 -3.02
CA GLY A 218 -58.65 -17.67 -2.35
C GLY A 218 -57.33 -17.54 -3.11
N GLN A 219 -57.25 -18.05 -4.35
CA GLN A 219 -56.05 -17.92 -5.18
C GLN A 219 -56.04 -16.55 -5.85
N THR A 220 -54.96 -15.81 -5.66
CA THR A 220 -54.78 -14.47 -6.24
C THR A 220 -54.03 -14.58 -7.57
N LYS A 221 -54.62 -14.04 -8.63
CA LYS A 221 -53.98 -13.84 -9.94
C LYS A 221 -53.91 -12.35 -10.27
N LEU A 222 -52.99 -11.96 -11.13
CA LEU A 222 -52.90 -10.59 -11.61
C LEU A 222 -53.52 -10.53 -13.01
N VAL A 223 -54.62 -9.79 -13.17
CA VAL A 223 -55.32 -9.63 -14.46
C VAL A 223 -54.93 -8.30 -15.08
N THR A 224 -54.45 -8.33 -16.31
CA THR A 224 -54.00 -7.16 -17.08
C THR A 224 -55.07 -6.76 -18.08
N LYS A 225 -55.47 -5.49 -18.05
CA LYS A 225 -56.45 -4.89 -18.96
C LYS A 225 -55.83 -3.79 -19.80
N ASP A 226 -56.28 -3.67 -21.05
CA ASP A 226 -55.90 -2.57 -21.95
C ASP A 226 -56.60 -1.24 -21.57
N GLY A 227 -56.29 -0.17 -22.32
CA GLY A 227 -56.94 1.14 -22.14
C GLY A 227 -58.45 1.17 -22.44
N ALA A 228 -58.99 0.15 -23.13
CA ALA A 228 -60.42 -0.01 -23.39
C ALA A 228 -61.12 -0.86 -22.30
N GLY A 229 -60.36 -1.45 -21.38
CA GLY A 229 -60.87 -2.29 -20.29
C GLY A 229 -60.98 -3.78 -20.62
N ASN A 230 -60.52 -4.22 -21.80
CA ASN A 230 -60.49 -5.62 -22.19
C ASN A 230 -59.33 -6.35 -21.52
N VAL A 231 -59.53 -7.61 -21.13
CA VAL A 231 -58.46 -8.45 -20.58
C VAL A 231 -57.52 -8.85 -21.72
N ILE A 232 -56.25 -8.50 -21.59
CA ILE A 232 -55.20 -8.83 -22.56
C ILE A 232 -54.21 -9.87 -22.04
N GLY A 233 -54.29 -10.22 -20.75
CA GLY A 233 -53.50 -11.30 -20.20
C GLY A 233 -53.62 -11.44 -18.69
N GLU A 234 -53.15 -12.57 -18.19
CA GLU A 234 -53.15 -12.94 -16.78
C GLU A 234 -51.78 -13.41 -16.33
N SER A 235 -51.37 -13.06 -15.12
CA SER A 235 -50.10 -13.50 -14.54
C SER A 235 -50.34 -14.22 -13.23
N LYS A 236 -49.73 -15.39 -13.06
CA LYS A 236 -49.88 -16.23 -11.87
C LYS A 236 -48.52 -16.54 -11.26
N LEU A 237 -48.44 -16.44 -9.93
CA LEU A 237 -47.29 -16.91 -9.18
C LEU A 237 -47.35 -18.44 -9.11
N GLU A 238 -46.31 -19.10 -9.61
CA GLU A 238 -46.13 -20.53 -9.58
C GLU A 238 -44.75 -20.88 -9.05
N THR A 239 -44.49 -22.17 -8.86
CA THR A 239 -43.22 -22.68 -8.37
C THR A 239 -42.66 -23.65 -9.40
N ASP A 240 -41.39 -23.51 -9.74
CA ASP A 240 -40.69 -24.43 -10.64
C ASP A 240 -40.39 -25.77 -9.93
N LEU A 241 -39.97 -26.79 -10.67
CA LEU A 241 -39.71 -28.15 -10.17
C LEU A 241 -38.74 -28.20 -8.98
N LEU A 242 -37.86 -27.21 -8.86
CA LEU A 242 -36.88 -27.05 -7.78
C LEU A 242 -37.38 -26.22 -6.59
N GLY A 243 -38.68 -25.94 -6.50
CA GLY A 243 -39.24 -25.15 -5.40
C GLY A 243 -39.00 -23.64 -5.52
N ARG A 244 -38.55 -23.15 -6.68
CA ARG A 244 -38.23 -21.72 -6.89
C ARG A 244 -39.43 -20.96 -7.44
N PRO A 245 -39.75 -19.76 -6.94
CA PRO A 245 -40.88 -18.98 -7.43
C PRO A 245 -40.64 -18.50 -8.88
N LYS A 246 -41.67 -18.60 -9.72
CA LYS A 246 -41.74 -18.06 -11.08
C LYS A 246 -43.09 -17.40 -11.31
N ILE A 247 -43.16 -16.42 -12.20
CA ILE A 247 -44.44 -15.84 -12.64
C ILE A 247 -44.70 -16.32 -14.06
N VAL A 248 -45.86 -16.93 -14.30
CA VAL A 248 -46.28 -17.39 -15.63
C VAL A 248 -47.28 -16.39 -16.18
N HIS A 249 -47.03 -15.92 -17.41
CA HIS A 249 -47.89 -14.99 -18.14
C HIS A 249 -48.71 -15.75 -19.18
N LYS A 250 -50.00 -15.45 -19.24
CA LYS A 250 -50.95 -16.00 -20.19
C LYS A 250 -51.66 -14.88 -20.95
N ASP A 251 -52.02 -15.12 -22.20
CA ASP A 251 -52.87 -14.23 -22.99
C ASP A 251 -54.36 -14.35 -22.59
N ALA A 252 -55.23 -13.64 -23.30
CA ALA A 252 -56.67 -13.64 -23.08
C ALA A 252 -57.32 -15.01 -23.35
N GLU A 253 -56.70 -15.79 -24.25
CA GLU A 253 -57.10 -17.14 -24.63
C GLU A 253 -56.60 -18.22 -23.64
N GLY A 254 -55.74 -17.83 -22.68
CA GLY A 254 -55.20 -18.71 -21.65
C GLY A 254 -53.94 -19.48 -22.05
N ILE A 255 -53.34 -19.16 -23.21
CA ILE A 255 -52.08 -19.71 -23.70
C ILE A 255 -50.91 -19.00 -23.01
N VAL A 256 -49.88 -19.76 -22.66
CA VAL A 256 -48.68 -19.22 -21.99
C VAL A 256 -47.87 -18.39 -22.99
N THR A 257 -47.70 -17.10 -22.72
CA THR A 257 -46.91 -16.17 -23.55
C THR A 257 -45.50 -15.95 -23.03
N GLY A 258 -45.21 -16.36 -21.79
CA GLY A 258 -43.87 -16.31 -21.24
C GLY A 258 -43.81 -16.53 -19.73
N GLU A 259 -42.58 -16.55 -19.21
CA GLU A 259 -42.30 -16.72 -17.79
C GLU A 259 -41.33 -15.64 -17.29
N SER A 260 -41.48 -15.24 -16.03
CA SER A 260 -40.56 -14.34 -15.34
C SER A 260 -39.92 -15.02 -14.15
N LYS A 261 -38.58 -15.01 -14.08
CA LYS A 261 -37.81 -15.67 -13.03
C LYS A 261 -36.92 -14.67 -12.28
N PRO A 262 -36.98 -14.60 -10.94
CA PRO A 262 -36.06 -13.78 -10.17
C PRO A 262 -34.64 -14.35 -10.29
N ARG A 263 -33.67 -13.47 -10.53
CA ARG A 263 -32.24 -13.75 -10.59
C ARG A 263 -31.47 -12.65 -9.86
N THR A 264 -30.19 -12.94 -9.65
CA THR A 264 -29.24 -11.98 -9.12
C THR A 264 -28.20 -11.69 -10.20
N ASP A 265 -27.83 -10.42 -10.38
CA ASP A 265 -26.69 -10.08 -11.23
C ASP A 265 -25.36 -10.48 -10.57
N TRP A 266 -24.27 -10.35 -11.31
CA TRP A 266 -22.94 -10.73 -10.83
C TRP A 266 -22.46 -9.90 -9.62
N VAL A 267 -23.09 -8.75 -9.36
CA VAL A 267 -22.79 -7.83 -8.25
C VAL A 267 -23.70 -8.09 -7.04
N GLY A 268 -24.62 -9.06 -7.13
CA GLY A 268 -25.54 -9.36 -6.05
C GLY A 268 -26.85 -8.56 -6.08
N LYS A 269 -27.12 -7.75 -7.11
CA LYS A 269 -28.37 -6.99 -7.21
C LYS A 269 -29.51 -7.85 -7.78
N PRO A 270 -30.73 -7.75 -7.22
CA PRO A 270 -31.87 -8.50 -7.71
C PRO A 270 -32.33 -7.98 -9.07
N LYS A 271 -32.69 -8.90 -9.96
CA LYS A 271 -33.32 -8.63 -11.26
C LYS A 271 -34.32 -9.72 -11.61
N THR A 272 -35.27 -9.41 -12.47
CA THR A 272 -36.20 -10.41 -13.01
C THR A 272 -35.91 -10.62 -14.49
N VAL A 273 -35.77 -11.87 -14.92
CA VAL A 273 -35.54 -12.21 -16.33
C VAL A 273 -36.84 -12.72 -16.93
N HIS A 274 -37.22 -12.17 -18.07
CA HIS A 274 -38.39 -12.55 -18.85
C HIS A 274 -37.99 -13.50 -19.97
N THR A 275 -38.79 -14.55 -20.17
CA THR A 275 -38.53 -15.65 -21.09
C THR A 275 -39.78 -15.91 -21.92
N ASP A 276 -39.62 -16.18 -23.21
CA ASP A 276 -40.71 -16.59 -24.11
C ASP A 276 -41.15 -18.06 -23.82
N PRO A 277 -42.20 -18.57 -24.50
CA PRO A 277 -42.65 -19.95 -24.31
C PRO A 277 -41.60 -21.00 -24.70
N ASP A 278 -40.66 -20.64 -25.58
CA ASP A 278 -39.58 -21.51 -26.07
C ASP A 278 -38.36 -21.55 -25.14
N GLY A 279 -38.33 -20.70 -24.10
CA GLY A 279 -37.22 -20.65 -23.13
C GLY A 279 -36.15 -19.60 -23.44
N ASN A 280 -36.31 -18.76 -24.45
CA ASN A 280 -35.37 -17.69 -24.78
C ASN A 280 -35.64 -16.43 -23.95
N ALA A 281 -34.56 -15.80 -23.47
CA ALA A 281 -34.67 -14.56 -22.70
C ALA A 281 -35.03 -13.38 -23.62
N THR A 282 -36.19 -12.78 -23.40
CA THR A 282 -36.74 -11.66 -24.19
C THR A 282 -36.49 -10.29 -23.54
N GLY A 283 -36.16 -10.27 -22.26
CA GLY A 283 -35.86 -9.03 -21.54
C GLY A 283 -35.52 -9.24 -20.07
N GLU A 284 -35.19 -8.14 -19.40
CA GLU A 284 -34.99 -8.12 -17.95
C GLU A 284 -35.66 -6.90 -17.31
N SER A 285 -36.12 -7.05 -16.08
CA SER A 285 -36.67 -5.94 -15.30
C SER A 285 -35.96 -5.74 -13.98
N ARG A 286 -35.91 -4.48 -13.58
CA ARG A 286 -35.24 -4.04 -12.34
C ARG A 286 -36.17 -3.15 -11.55
N GLU A 287 -36.17 -3.35 -10.24
CA GLU A 287 -36.83 -2.41 -9.34
C GLU A 287 -35.94 -1.17 -9.16
N GLU A 288 -36.54 -0.01 -9.41
CA GLU A 288 -35.92 1.29 -9.28
C GLU A 288 -36.80 2.21 -8.45
N THR A 289 -36.19 3.28 -7.94
CA THR A 289 -36.91 4.33 -7.22
C THR A 289 -36.88 5.58 -8.09
N ASP A 290 -38.05 6.16 -8.35
CA ASP A 290 -38.16 7.41 -9.09
C ASP A 290 -37.66 8.60 -8.27
N LEU A 291 -37.46 9.77 -8.91
CA LEU A 291 -36.95 10.99 -8.26
C LEU A 291 -37.77 11.42 -7.02
N LEU A 292 -39.03 11.01 -6.95
CA LEU A 292 -39.97 11.26 -5.85
C LEU A 292 -40.04 10.14 -4.81
N GLY A 293 -39.08 9.20 -4.80
CA GLY A 293 -39.03 8.11 -3.82
C GLY A 293 -40.02 6.97 -4.08
N ARG A 294 -40.72 6.96 -5.23
CA ARG A 294 -41.73 5.95 -5.56
C ARG A 294 -41.11 4.75 -6.26
N ARG A 295 -41.46 3.54 -5.82
CA ARG A 295 -41.00 2.29 -6.44
C ARG A 295 -41.60 2.15 -7.84
N LYS A 296 -40.76 1.87 -8.83
CA LYS A 296 -41.12 1.54 -10.20
C LYS A 296 -40.34 0.31 -10.65
N THR A 297 -40.90 -0.45 -11.58
CA THR A 297 -40.19 -1.56 -12.23
C THR A 297 -39.92 -1.15 -13.67
N VAL A 298 -38.65 -1.10 -14.05
CA VAL A 298 -38.22 -0.74 -15.41
C VAL A 298 -37.93 -2.01 -16.18
N HIS A 299 -38.50 -2.12 -17.38
CA HIS A 299 -38.33 -3.26 -18.28
C HIS A 299 -37.36 -2.90 -19.40
N TYR A 300 -36.32 -3.71 -19.55
CA TYR A 300 -35.26 -3.59 -20.53
C TYR A 300 -35.40 -4.71 -21.57
N GLU A 301 -35.31 -4.35 -22.84
CA GLU A 301 -35.21 -5.31 -23.94
C GLU A 301 -33.78 -5.85 -24.05
N LYS A 302 -33.63 -7.10 -24.51
CA LYS A 302 -32.33 -7.75 -24.67
C LYS A 302 -31.77 -7.57 -26.08
#